data_AF-A0A8I1RB61-F1
#
_entry.id   AF-A0A8I1RB61-F1
#
_cell.length_a   1.000
_cell.length_b   1.000
_cell.length_c   1.000
_cell.angle_alpha   90.00
_cell.angle_beta   90.00
_cell.angle_gamma   90.00
#
_symmetry.space_group_name_H-M   'P 1'
#
loop_
_entity.id
_entity.type
_entity.pdbx_description
1 polymer ?
#
loop_
_entity_poly.entity_id
_entity_poly.type
_entity_poly.pdbx_seq_one_letter_code
_entity_poly.pdbx_strand_id
1 'polypeptide(L)'
;MNRRQFLAVPPGLALAAIATPAFARQHVAGDGYAFERREYFRSRLDLRIVEHASYRDLVNAMPNGGPPRQNRKVQAWSNLWPDGSAEIHIIDQSVNYTPAALGHELAHCIYGRWHA
;
A
#
# COMPACT_ATOMS: atom_id res chain seq x y z
N MET A 1 -44.30 -56.48 -22.35
CA MET A 1 -44.07 -55.66 -23.56
C MET A 1 -44.38 -54.21 -23.25
N ASN A 2 -43.43 -53.29 -23.52
CA ASN A 2 -43.56 -51.83 -23.68
C ASN A 2 -44.04 -50.99 -22.49
N ARG A 3 -43.47 -49.82 -22.17
CA ARG A 3 -42.24 -49.10 -22.57
C ARG A 3 -42.14 -47.95 -21.55
N ARG A 4 -41.07 -47.89 -20.75
CA ARG A 4 -40.77 -46.69 -19.94
C ARG A 4 -40.31 -45.60 -20.91
N GLN A 5 -41.06 -44.51 -21.01
CA GLN A 5 -40.64 -43.33 -21.76
C GLN A 5 -39.64 -42.56 -20.89
N PHE A 6 -38.36 -42.67 -21.23
CA PHE A 6 -37.33 -41.74 -20.77
C PHE A 6 -37.47 -40.46 -21.60
N LEU A 7 -37.80 -39.33 -20.97
CA LEU A 7 -37.58 -38.03 -21.58
C LEU A 7 -36.07 -37.80 -21.67
N ALA A 8 -35.55 -37.78 -22.89
CA ALA A 8 -34.21 -37.31 -23.19
C ALA A 8 -34.18 -35.80 -22.99
N VAL A 9 -33.44 -35.34 -21.99
CA VAL A 9 -33.06 -33.93 -21.85
C VAL A 9 -32.00 -33.65 -22.93
N PRO A 10 -32.19 -32.66 -23.82
CA PRO A 10 -31.19 -32.33 -24.82
C PRO A 10 -29.91 -31.83 -24.14
N PRO A 11 -28.72 -32.13 -24.68
CA PRO A 11 -27.46 -31.71 -24.10
C PRO A 11 -27.41 -30.18 -24.13
N GLY A 12 -27.44 -29.58 -22.94
CA GLY A 12 -27.27 -28.15 -22.77
C GLY A 12 -25.95 -27.72 -23.39
N LEU A 13 -25.99 -26.66 -24.19
CA LEU A 13 -24.82 -25.80 -24.38
C LEU A 13 -24.44 -25.27 -22.99
N ALA A 14 -23.48 -25.92 -22.34
CA ALA A 14 -22.75 -25.28 -21.26
C ALA A 14 -21.97 -24.13 -21.90
N LEU A 15 -22.52 -22.91 -21.81
CA LEU A 15 -21.71 -21.71 -21.96
C LEU A 15 -20.66 -21.78 -20.85
N ALA A 16 -19.44 -22.20 -21.19
CA ALA A 16 -18.29 -21.96 -20.34
C ALA A 16 -18.13 -20.44 -20.27
N ALA A 17 -18.66 -19.83 -19.21
CA ALA A 17 -18.31 -18.48 -18.85
C ALA A 17 -16.80 -18.50 -18.61
N ILE A 18 -16.04 -18.01 -19.59
CA ILE A 18 -14.62 -17.73 -19.43
C ILE A 18 -14.58 -16.64 -18.37
N ALA A 19 -14.34 -17.05 -17.13
CA ALA A 19 -14.00 -16.12 -16.06
C ALA A 19 -12.69 -15.47 -16.49
N THR A 20 -12.78 -14.30 -17.14
CA THR A 20 -11.66 -13.40 -17.22
C THR A 20 -11.23 -13.18 -15.77
N PRO A 21 -9.98 -13.53 -15.38
CA PRO A 21 -9.50 -13.10 -14.09
C PRO A 21 -9.58 -11.59 -14.16
N ALA A 22 -10.52 -11.01 -13.41
CA ALA A 22 -10.52 -9.59 -13.16
C ALA A 22 -9.15 -9.35 -12.53
N PHE A 23 -8.22 -8.79 -13.30
CA PHE A 23 -7.07 -8.12 -12.74
C PHE A 23 -7.67 -7.08 -11.81
N ALA A 24 -7.73 -7.41 -10.52
CA ALA A 24 -8.22 -6.51 -9.51
C ALA A 24 -7.40 -5.24 -9.69
N ARG A 25 -8.05 -4.15 -10.08
CA ARG A 25 -7.40 -2.87 -10.28
C ARG A 25 -6.70 -2.56 -8.96
N GLN A 26 -5.37 -2.65 -8.94
CA GLN A 26 -4.61 -2.45 -7.72
C GLN A 26 -4.91 -1.04 -7.23
N HIS A 27 -5.32 -0.92 -5.98
CA HIS A 27 -5.60 0.39 -5.40
C HIS A 27 -4.26 1.12 -5.25
N VAL A 28 -4.07 2.15 -6.08
CA VAL A 28 -2.91 3.02 -6.07
C VAL A 28 -3.21 4.19 -5.13
N ALA A 29 -2.33 4.45 -4.17
CA ALA A 29 -2.39 5.59 -3.27
C ALA A 29 -2.18 6.92 -4.03
N GLY A 30 -2.48 8.05 -3.38
CA GLY A 30 -2.37 9.38 -4.00
C GLY A 30 -0.94 9.76 -4.41
N ASP A 31 0.06 9.16 -3.78
CA ASP A 31 1.49 9.25 -4.09
C ASP A 31 1.94 8.30 -5.21
N GLY A 32 1.03 7.50 -5.77
CA GLY A 32 1.26 6.57 -6.87
C GLY A 32 1.79 5.19 -6.47
N TYR A 33 1.88 4.89 -5.18
CA TYR A 33 2.29 3.58 -4.70
C TYR A 33 1.13 2.59 -4.64
N ALA A 34 1.42 1.32 -4.88
CA ALA A 34 0.41 0.26 -4.92
C ALA A 34 0.59 -0.73 -3.77
N PHE A 35 -0.53 -1.18 -3.20
CA PHE A 35 -0.53 -2.16 -2.11
C PHE A 35 -0.19 -3.55 -2.68
N GLU A 36 0.96 -4.11 -2.30
CA GLU A 36 1.37 -5.46 -2.73
C GLU A 36 1.19 -6.49 -1.60
N ARG A 37 2.25 -6.79 -0.85
CA ARG A 37 2.25 -7.80 0.20
C ARG A 37 2.81 -7.21 1.49
N ARG A 38 2.09 -7.41 2.59
CA ARG A 38 2.57 -7.06 3.94
C ARG A 38 3.79 -7.88 4.32
N GLU A 39 4.78 -7.25 4.96
CA GLU A 39 5.91 -7.96 5.58
C GLU A 39 5.53 -8.45 6.98
N TYR A 40 4.77 -7.62 7.71
CA TYR A 40 4.30 -7.93 9.06
C TYR A 40 2.97 -7.25 9.37
N PHE A 41 2.48 -7.44 10.59
CA PHE A 41 1.38 -6.67 11.16
C PHE A 41 1.67 -6.37 12.62
N ARG A 42 1.72 -5.10 12.98
CA ARG A 42 1.92 -4.62 14.36
C ARG A 42 0.66 -3.92 14.83
N SER A 43 -0.02 -4.51 15.82
CA SER A 43 -1.18 -3.90 16.48
C SER A 43 -0.79 -2.89 17.56
N ARG A 44 0.48 -2.85 17.95
CA ARG A 44 1.07 -1.90 18.90
C ARG A 44 2.38 -1.38 18.34
N LEU A 45 2.58 -0.07 18.41
CA LEU A 45 3.75 0.61 17.89
C LEU A 45 4.43 1.41 19.00
N ASP A 46 5.76 1.42 18.97
CA ASP A 46 6.57 2.48 19.57
C ASP A 46 7.00 3.41 18.42
N LEU A 47 6.38 4.59 18.36
CA LEU A 47 6.42 5.47 17.19
C LEU A 47 6.88 6.87 17.60
N ARG A 48 7.94 7.35 16.95
CA ARG A 48 8.37 8.76 17.02
C ARG A 48 7.95 9.50 15.76
N ILE A 49 7.36 10.68 15.92
CA ILE A 49 7.10 11.60 14.80
C ILE A 49 8.08 12.77 14.92
N VAL A 50 8.78 13.05 13.84
CA VAL A 50 9.77 14.13 13.72
C VAL A 50 9.28 15.11 12.67
N GLU A 51 8.90 16.30 13.13
CA GLU A 51 8.44 17.38 12.26
C GLU A 51 9.61 18.28 11.83
N HIS A 52 9.60 18.66 10.55
CA HIS A 52 10.62 19.52 9.94
C HIS A 52 9.99 20.83 9.47
N ALA A 53 10.69 21.94 9.70
CA ALA A 53 10.19 23.27 9.31
C ALA A 53 10.12 23.48 7.79
N SER A 54 10.89 22.71 7.00
CA SER A 54 10.92 22.85 5.55
C SER A 54 11.22 21.54 4.82
N TYR A 55 10.89 21.49 3.53
CA TYR A 55 11.28 20.39 2.65
C TYR A 55 12.78 20.13 2.63
N ARG A 56 13.59 21.20 2.68
CA ARG A 56 15.05 21.08 2.71
C ARG A 56 15.52 20.35 3.96
N ASP A 57 14.95 20.68 5.11
CA ASP A 57 15.32 20.06 6.39
C ASP A 57 14.89 18.58 6.42
N LEU A 58 13.68 18.29 5.90
CA LEU A 58 13.19 16.92 5.72
C LEU A 58 14.16 16.06 4.88
N VAL A 59 14.63 16.60 3.75
CA VAL A 59 15.55 15.90 2.85
C VAL A 59 16.94 15.76 3.46
N ASN A 60 17.44 16.81 4.13
CA ASN A 60 18.74 16.77 4.81
C ASN A 60 18.80 15.75 5.94
N ALA A 61 17.65 15.42 6.55
CA ALA A 61 17.56 14.41 7.60
C ALA A 61 17.57 12.96 7.06
N MET A 62 17.44 12.74 5.75
CA MET A 62 17.38 11.40 5.18
C MET A 62 18.72 10.68 5.30
N PRO A 63 18.74 9.39 5.67
CA PRO A 63 19.95 8.60 5.67
C PRO A 63 20.52 8.50 4.24
N ASN A 64 21.85 8.64 4.12
CA ASN A 64 22.61 8.45 2.88
C ASN A 64 22.27 9.37 1.68
N GLY A 65 21.76 10.59 1.93
CA GLY A 65 21.67 11.63 0.89
C GLY A 65 20.36 11.68 0.08
N GLY A 66 19.32 10.98 0.53
CA GLY A 66 17.96 11.10 -0.02
C GLY A 66 17.69 10.30 -1.30
N PRO A 67 16.41 10.10 -1.67
CA PRO A 67 16.03 9.04 -2.59
C PRO A 67 16.55 9.24 -4.01
N PRO A 68 17.06 8.18 -4.66
CA PRO A 68 17.30 8.20 -6.08
C PRO A 68 15.98 8.11 -6.87
N ARG A 69 15.75 9.11 -7.72
CA ARG A 69 14.95 9.12 -8.96
C ARG A 69 13.45 9.50 -8.90
N GLN A 70 13.11 10.30 -9.92
CA GLN A 70 11.81 10.56 -10.55
C GLN A 70 10.92 11.66 -9.93
N ASN A 71 11.21 12.93 -10.24
CA ASN A 71 10.28 14.08 -10.36
C ASN A 71 9.16 14.30 -9.30
N ARG A 72 9.14 13.56 -8.20
CA ARG A 72 8.16 13.65 -7.12
C ARG A 72 8.86 14.17 -5.88
N LYS A 73 8.26 15.19 -5.26
CA LYS A 73 8.74 15.73 -3.99
C LYS A 73 8.36 14.77 -2.88
N VAL A 74 9.34 14.37 -2.08
CA VAL A 74 9.11 13.59 -0.87
C VAL A 74 8.32 14.44 0.13
N GLN A 75 7.21 13.92 0.63
CA GLN A 75 6.38 14.63 1.61
C GLN A 75 6.61 14.14 3.04
N ALA A 76 6.96 12.87 3.18
CA ALA A 76 7.33 12.21 4.43
C ALA A 76 8.21 10.98 4.10
N TRP A 77 8.85 10.40 5.12
CA TRP A 77 9.55 9.12 5.02
C TRP A 77 9.68 8.50 6.42
N SER A 78 9.93 7.19 6.49
CA SER A 78 10.02 6.46 7.76
C SER A 78 11.29 5.60 7.90
N ASN A 79 11.78 5.50 9.13
CA ASN A 79 12.76 4.50 9.56
C ASN A 79 12.03 3.36 10.26
N LEU A 80 12.39 2.13 9.90
CA LEU A 80 11.85 0.90 10.50
C LEU A 80 13.00 0.11 11.09
N TRP A 81 12.97 -0.14 12.40
CA TRP A 81 13.99 -0.95 13.08
C TRP A 81 13.52 -2.38 13.36
N PRO A 82 14.47 -3.35 13.46
CA PRO A 82 14.14 -4.75 13.73
C PRO A 82 13.44 -5.00 15.06
N ASP A 83 13.67 -4.14 16.05
CA ASP A 83 13.15 -4.28 17.42
C ASP A 83 11.66 -3.91 17.56
N GLY A 84 11.04 -3.35 16.53
CA GLY A 84 9.65 -2.91 16.59
C GLY A 84 9.46 -1.41 16.58
N SER A 85 10.51 -0.65 16.89
CA SER A 85 10.46 0.82 16.87
C SER A 85 10.36 1.34 15.44
N ALA A 86 9.70 2.48 15.29
CA ALA A 86 9.58 3.19 14.03
C ALA A 86 9.60 4.70 14.23
N GLU A 87 10.02 5.41 13.19
CA GLU A 87 10.09 6.87 13.19
C GLU A 87 9.62 7.41 11.87
N ILE A 88 8.76 8.43 11.91
CA ILE A 88 8.25 9.12 10.73
C ILE A 88 8.81 10.54 10.73
N HIS A 89 9.41 10.94 9.61
CA HIS A 89 9.81 12.30 9.34
C HIS A 89 8.83 12.93 8.37
N ILE A 90 8.33 14.12 8.70
CA ILE A 90 7.35 14.85 7.89
C ILE A 90 7.58 16.36 8.01
N ILE A 91 7.13 17.13 7.03
CA ILE A 91 7.07 18.59 7.20
C ILE A 91 6.00 18.91 8.25
N ASP A 92 6.27 19.88 9.12
CA ASP A 92 5.33 20.43 10.09
C ASP A 92 3.96 20.64 9.44
N GLN A 93 2.93 19.98 10.01
CA GLN A 93 1.59 19.96 9.44
C GLN A 93 0.87 21.32 9.55
N SER A 94 1.36 22.23 10.40
CA SER A 94 0.92 23.63 10.45
C SER A 94 1.48 24.46 9.28
N VAL A 95 2.62 24.05 8.71
CA VAL A 95 3.26 24.70 7.56
C VAL A 95 2.75 24.10 6.26
N ASN A 96 2.64 22.77 6.19
CA ASN A 96 2.17 22.03 5.02
C ASN A 96 1.28 20.86 5.44
N TYR A 97 -0.03 21.06 5.34
CA TYR A 97 -1.01 20.07 5.78
C TYR A 97 -1.14 18.91 4.77
N THR A 98 -0.47 17.80 5.06
CA THR A 98 -0.41 16.58 4.23
C THR A 98 -0.68 15.31 5.05
N PRO A 99 -1.87 15.17 5.66
CA PRO A 99 -2.19 14.03 6.51
C PRO A 99 -2.16 12.69 5.76
N ALA A 100 -2.39 12.70 4.44
CA ALA A 100 -2.27 11.50 3.61
C ALA A 100 -0.84 10.94 3.58
N ALA A 101 0.18 11.80 3.55
CA ALA A 101 1.57 11.39 3.62
C ALA A 101 1.91 10.80 4.99
N LEU A 102 1.40 11.40 6.08
CA LEU A 102 1.54 10.82 7.41
C LEU A 102 0.87 9.44 7.52
N GLY A 103 -0.34 9.30 6.98
CA GLY A 103 -1.05 8.03 6.94
C GLY A 103 -0.32 6.96 6.13
N HIS A 104 0.31 7.35 5.02
CA HIS A 104 1.17 6.48 4.21
C HIS A 104 2.36 5.95 5.03
N GLU A 105 3.11 6.83 5.69
CA GLU A 105 4.25 6.42 6.51
C GLU A 105 3.83 5.61 7.74
N LEU A 106 2.68 5.91 8.33
CA LEU A 106 2.12 5.10 9.40
C LEU A 106 1.79 3.69 8.93
N ALA A 107 1.29 3.53 7.69
CA ALA A 107 1.06 2.21 7.12
C ALA A 107 2.37 1.40 7.02
N HIS A 108 3.50 2.04 6.68
CA HIS A 108 4.81 1.38 6.74
C HIS A 108 5.17 0.89 8.13
N CYS A 109 4.90 1.69 9.16
CA CYS A 109 5.18 1.31 10.55
C CYS A 109 4.34 0.11 11.02
N ILE A 110 3.09 0.02 10.56
CA ILE A 110 2.17 -1.07 10.94
C ILE A 110 2.53 -2.35 10.20
N TYR A 111 2.96 -2.24 8.94
CA TYR A 111 2.93 -3.37 8.04
C TYR A 111 4.24 -3.73 7.32
N GLY A 112 5.28 -2.91 7.44
CA GLY A 112 6.60 -3.11 6.83
C GLY A 112 6.89 -2.24 5.63
N ARG A 113 8.01 -2.55 4.97
CA ARG A 113 8.32 -1.98 3.65
C ARG A 113 7.23 -2.45 2.71
N TRP A 114 6.35 -1.52 2.48
CA TRP A 114 5.15 -1.67 1.70
C TRP A 114 5.45 -0.85 0.44
N HIS A 115 4.88 -1.21 -0.70
CA HIS A 115 5.14 -0.60 -2.02
C HIS A 115 6.29 -1.17 -2.87
N ALA A 116 6.04 -1.23 -4.18
CA ALA A 116 7.01 -1.35 -5.26
C ALA A 116 7.22 0.00 -5.95
#